data_AF-E9P1J3-F1
#
_entry.id   AF-E9P1J3-F1
#
_cell.length_a   1.000
_cell.length_b   1.000
_cell.length_c   1.000
_cell.angle_alpha   90.00
_cell.angle_beta   90.00
_cell.angle_gamma   90.00
#
_symmetry.space_group_name_H-M   'P 1'
#
loop_
_entity.id
_entity.type
_entity.pdbx_description
1 polymer ?
#
loop_
_entity_poly.entity_id
_entity_poly.type
_entity_poly.pdbx_seq_one_letter_code
_entity_poly.pdbx_strand_id
1 'polypeptide(L)' 'LNSLCTAVKAISTAVRKAGIAHLYGIAGTTNVTGDQVKKLDVLSNDLVVNVLKSSFATCVLVSEEDKHAIIVEPEKRGKY' A
#
# COMPACT_ATOMS: atom_id res chain seq x y z
N LEU A 1 -0.98 10.83 -10.86
CA LEU A 1 -2.44 10.74 -10.62
C LEU A 1 -3.05 9.43 -11.14
N ASN A 2 -2.82 9.04 -12.40
CA ASN A 2 -3.37 7.79 -12.95
C ASN A 2 -3.03 6.53 -12.14
N SER A 3 -1.78 6.41 -11.68
CA SER A 3 -1.35 5.27 -10.85
C SER A 3 -2.13 5.17 -9.55
N LEU A 4 -2.39 6.30 -8.88
CA LEU A 4 -3.21 6.32 -7.66
C LEU A 4 -4.65 5.86 -7.94
N CYS A 5 -5.26 6.32 -9.04
CA CYS A 5 -6.58 5.83 -9.47
C CYS A 5 -6.60 4.31 -9.70
N THR A 6 -5.53 3.74 -10.28
CA THR A 6 -5.41 2.29 -10.46
C THR A 6 -5.32 1.57 -9.12
N ALA A 7 -4.50 2.05 -8.20
CA ALA A 7 -4.39 1.50 -6.85
C ALA A 7 -5.73 1.53 -6.11
N VAL A 8 -6.46 2.65 -6.17
CA VAL A 8 -7.79 2.79 -5.54
C VAL A 8 -8.80 1.80 -6.13
N LYS A 9 -8.82 1.61 -7.46
CA LYS A 9 -9.71 0.61 -8.10
C LYS A 9 -9.34 -0.82 -7.70
N ALA A 10 -8.05 -1.13 -7.59
CA ALA A 10 -7.56 -2.44 -7.17
C ALA A 10 -7.95 -2.72 -5.71
N ILE A 11 -7.74 -1.77 -4.80
CA ILE A 11 -8.18 -1.85 -3.41
C ILE A 11 -9.69 -2.02 -3.34
N SER A 12 -10.45 -1.22 -4.09
CA SER A 12 -11.92 -1.31 -4.12
C SER A 12 -12.39 -2.70 -4.57
N THR A 13 -11.69 -3.33 -5.50
CA THR A 13 -11.95 -4.72 -5.91
C THR A 13 -11.59 -5.71 -4.80
N ALA A 14 -10.45 -5.54 -4.15
CA ALA A 14 -9.99 -6.38 -3.06
C ALA A 14 -10.94 -6.32 -1.86
N VAL A 15 -11.41 -5.13 -1.47
CA VAL A 15 -12.41 -4.92 -0.40
C VAL A 15 -13.70 -5.66 -0.71
N ARG A 16 -14.25 -5.53 -1.94
CA ARG A 16 -15.47 -6.24 -2.32
C ARG A 16 -15.33 -7.76 -2.31
N LYS A 17 -14.13 -8.26 -2.58
CA LYS A 17 -13.81 -9.70 -2.57
C LYS A 17 -13.23 -10.17 -1.22
N ALA A 18 -13.05 -9.29 -0.25
CA ALA A 18 -12.33 -9.59 0.99
C ALA A 18 -13.00 -10.71 1.80
N GLY A 19 -14.33 -10.79 1.75
CA GLY A 19 -15.09 -11.87 2.39
C GLY A 19 -14.90 -13.23 1.76
N ILE A 20 -14.72 -13.27 0.44
CA ILE A 20 -14.54 -14.51 -0.33
C ILE A 20 -13.07 -14.95 -0.29
N ALA A 21 -12.15 -13.99 -0.26
CA ALA A 21 -10.71 -14.23 -0.23
C ALA A 21 -10.12 -14.44 1.18
N HIS A 22 -10.98 -14.59 2.21
CA HIS A 22 -10.56 -14.70 3.62
C HIS A 22 -9.59 -13.58 4.07
N LEU A 23 -9.76 -12.38 3.50
CA LEU A 23 -8.98 -11.19 3.85
C LEU A 23 -9.54 -10.47 5.08
N TYR A 24 -10.72 -10.89 5.57
CA TYR A 24 -11.20 -10.49 6.89
C TYR A 24 -10.47 -11.27 7.97
N GLY A 25 -9.53 -10.61 8.65
CA GLY A 25 -8.78 -11.17 9.74
C GLY A 25 -7.61 -10.27 10.13
N ILE A 26 -7.11 -10.48 11.33
CA ILE A 26 -5.91 -9.82 11.84
C ILE A 26 -4.70 -10.40 11.08
N ALA A 27 -3.79 -9.54 10.63
CA ALA A 27 -2.55 -9.95 9.98
C ALA A 27 -1.56 -10.61 10.95
N GLY A 28 -1.84 -10.51 12.26
CA GLY A 28 -1.00 -11.01 13.35
C GLY A 28 0.10 -10.03 13.76
N THR A 29 0.10 -8.83 13.17
CA THR A 29 1.09 -7.77 13.41
C THR A 29 0.44 -6.54 14.04
N THR A 30 1.20 -5.82 14.84
CA THR A 30 0.82 -4.53 15.42
C THR A 30 1.57 -3.44 14.66
N ASN A 31 0.87 -2.41 14.20
CA ASN A 31 1.50 -1.30 13.47
C ASN A 31 2.29 -0.41 14.44
N VAL A 32 2.96 0.59 13.87
CA VAL A 32 3.77 1.55 14.63
C VAL A 32 2.96 2.43 15.58
N THR A 33 1.65 2.51 15.35
CA THR A 33 0.68 3.31 16.10
C THR A 33 0.06 2.51 17.26
N GLY A 34 0.27 1.18 17.29
CA GLY A 34 -0.21 0.27 18.34
C GLY A 34 -1.51 -0.46 18.02
N ASP A 35 -2.06 -0.28 16.81
CA ASP A 35 -3.28 -0.95 16.36
C ASP A 35 -2.99 -2.34 15.77
N GLN A 36 -3.98 -3.22 15.88
CA GLN A 36 -3.93 -4.52 15.22
C GLN A 36 -4.15 -4.36 13.72
N VAL A 37 -3.12 -4.69 12.95
CA VAL A 37 -3.14 -4.61 11.49
C VAL A 37 -4.06 -5.67 10.94
N LYS A 38 -4.95 -5.29 10.01
CA LYS A 38 -5.78 -6.27 9.28
C LYS A 38 -5.06 -6.69 8.01
N LYS A 39 -5.34 -7.91 7.54
CA LYS A 39 -4.77 -8.42 6.27
C LYS A 39 -5.08 -7.51 5.08
N LEU A 40 -6.22 -6.85 5.12
CA LEU A 40 -6.62 -5.89 4.10
C LEU A 40 -5.75 -4.62 4.11
N ASP A 41 -5.32 -4.18 5.29
CA ASP A 41 -4.49 -2.99 5.47
C ASP A 41 -3.10 -3.26 4.84
N VAL A 42 -2.49 -4.42 5.16
CA VAL A 42 -1.23 -4.89 4.52
C VAL A 42 -1.36 -4.94 3.00
N LEU A 43 -2.43 -5.58 2.49
CA LEU A 43 -2.64 -5.70 1.04
C LEU A 43 -2.79 -4.34 0.37
N SER A 44 -3.50 -3.41 1.02
CA SER A 44 -3.71 -2.06 0.49
C SER A 44 -2.41 -1.26 0.46
N ASN A 45 -1.59 -1.38 1.51
CA ASN A 45 -0.27 -0.76 1.58
C ASN A 45 0.64 -1.24 0.44
N ASP A 46 0.74 -2.56 0.27
CA ASP A 46 1.56 -3.18 -0.78
C ASP A 46 1.13 -2.73 -2.18
N LEU A 47 -0.17 -2.67 -2.45
CA LEU A 47 -0.71 -2.20 -3.72
C LEU A 47 -0.34 -0.74 -3.99
N VAL A 48 -0.53 0.14 -3.01
CA VAL A 48 -0.23 1.57 -3.17
C VAL A 48 1.26 1.79 -3.39
N VAL A 49 2.11 1.17 -2.55
CA VAL A 49 3.57 1.30 -2.64
C VAL A 49 4.07 0.81 -3.99
N ASN A 50 3.62 -0.36 -4.46
CA ASN A 50 4.05 -0.91 -5.74
C ASN A 50 3.61 -0.04 -6.92
N VAL A 51 2.35 0.40 -6.94
CA VAL A 51 1.80 1.19 -8.04
C VAL A 51 2.40 2.61 -8.07
N LEU A 52 2.73 3.20 -6.92
CA LEU A 52 3.42 4.49 -6.84
C LEU A 52 4.90 4.37 -7.21
N LYS A 53 5.58 3.30 -6.81
CA LYS A 53 6.96 3.01 -7.26
C LYS A 53 7.02 2.82 -8.78
N SER A 54 6.08 2.09 -9.36
CA SER A 54 6.02 1.85 -10.81
C SER A 54 5.54 3.07 -11.61
N SER A 55 5.14 4.16 -10.94
CA SER A 55 4.66 5.37 -11.61
C SER A 55 5.78 6.29 -12.10
N PHE A 56 7.03 6.06 -11.68
CA PHE A 56 8.18 6.92 -11.97
C PHE A 56 7.92 8.41 -11.64
N ALA A 57 7.09 8.67 -10.62
CA ALA A 57 6.65 10.02 -10.26
C ALA A 57 6.85 10.33 -8.76
N THR A 58 7.42 9.39 -8.00
CA THR A 58 7.62 9.53 -6.54
C THR A 58 9.09 9.31 -6.19
N CYS A 59 9.56 9.95 -5.12
CA CYS A 59 10.94 9.83 -4.62
C CYS A 59 10.99 9.26 -3.20
N VAL A 60 10.00 9.61 -2.38
CA VAL A 60 9.82 9.15 -0.99
C VAL A 60 8.35 8.85 -0.79
N LEU A 61 8.04 7.74 -0.12
CA LEU A 61 6.70 7.36 0.30
C LEU A 61 6.69 7.20 1.82
N VAL A 62 5.64 7.69 2.48
CA VAL A 62 5.41 7.51 3.91
C VAL A 62 4.05 6.86 4.05
N SER A 63 3.98 5.76 4.79
CA SER A 63 2.76 5.03 5.05
C SER A 63 2.59 4.85 6.56
N GLU A 64 1.34 4.76 7.02
CA GLU A 64 1.02 4.45 8.41
C GLU A 64 1.49 3.05 8.80
N GLU A 65 1.46 2.12 7.85
CA GLU A 65 1.86 0.72 8.04
C GLU A 65 3.39 0.52 8.05
N ASP A 66 4.17 1.53 7.61
CA ASP A 66 5.63 1.45 7.48
C ASP A 66 6.32 2.38 8.48
N LYS A 67 7.14 1.81 9.37
CA LYS A 67 7.88 2.58 10.39
C LYS A 67 8.87 3.59 9.84
N HIS A 68 9.44 3.30 8.68
CA HIS A 68 10.45 4.13 8.06
C HIS A 68 9.93 4.62 6.72
N ALA A 69 10.36 5.82 6.32
CA ALA A 69 10.07 6.33 4.99
C ALA A 69 10.63 5.37 3.92
N ILE A 70 9.79 4.99 2.96
CA ILE A 70 10.18 4.15 1.85
C ILE A 70 10.86 5.05 0.81
N ILE A 71 12.17 4.87 0.68
CA ILE A 71 12.97 5.57 -0.31
C ILE A 71 12.85 4.84 -1.65
N VAL A 72 12.37 5.52 -2.69
CA VAL A 72 12.24 4.93 -4.02
C VAL A 72 13.64 4.77 -4.63
N GLU A 73 13.87 3.68 -5.35
CA GLU A 73 15.14 3.40 -6.03
C GLU A 73 15.44 4.46 -7.10
N PRO A 74 16.69 4.91 -7.27
CA PRO A 74 17.03 5.98 -8.22
C PRO A 74 16.50 5.76 -9.64
N GLU A 75 16.48 4.50 -10.10
CA GLU A 75 15.99 4.09 -11.42
C GLU A 75 14.47 4.25 -11.60
N LYS A 76 13.72 4.25 -10.50
CA LYS A 76 12.25 4.36 -10.47
C LYS A 76 11.77 5.71 -9.91
N ARG A 77 12.68 6.64 -9.62
CA ARG A 77 12.32 7.97 -9.12
C ARG A 77 11.73 8.83 -10.22
N GLY A 78 10.78 9.67 -9.82
CA GLY A 78 10.40 10.82 -10.66
C GLY A 78 11.51 11.83 -10.79
N LYS A 79 11.49 12.58 -11.89
CA LYS A 79 12.37 13.74 -12.10
C LYS A 79 11.96 14.86 -11.14
N TYR A 80 12.51 14.85 -9.93
CA TYR A 80 12.39 15.93 -8.96
C TYR A 80 13.72 16.11 -8.24
#